data_AF-A0A3D2EUY8-F1
#
_entry.id   AF-A0A3D2EUY8-F1
#
_cell.length_a   1.000
_cell.length_b   1.000
_cell.length_c   1.000
_cell.angle_alpha   90.00
_cell.angle_beta   90.00
_cell.angle_gamma   90.00
#
_symmetry.space_group_name_H-M   'P 1'
#
loop_
_entity.id
_entity.type
_entity.pdbx_description
1 polymer ?
#
loop_
_entity_poly.entity_id
_entity_poly.type
_entity_poly.pdbx_seq_one_letter_code
_entity_poly.pdbx_strand_id
1 'polypeptide(L)'
;MATNSPKVTQAPVPMRFVGPLKIQGQGWEDKVSVPLATYETPLWHSVGRGARVSVLCDGIKTTLVDERMSRSILLEAQTASEALSAWQALQNSQTQMQEVVSQHSRFAKLVDMHAQIVGNLLYLRLEFTTGDASGHNMVTQAADNIMNWVLAAHPQLTYCSISANYCSDKKATAVNGILGRGKYVVAEITIPRALCERRLLTTPEKVVDLNIKKNLIGTLMAGGVRS
;
A
#
# COMPACT_ATOMS: atom_id res chain seq x y z
N MET A 1 -17.68 34.87 17.75
CA MET A 1 -16.50 35.37 17.02
C MET A 1 -15.66 34.18 16.59
N ALA A 2 -15.83 33.72 15.35
CA ALA A 2 -14.99 32.64 14.80
C ALA A 2 -13.60 33.25 14.51
N THR A 3 -12.58 32.70 15.16
CA THR A 3 -11.20 33.11 14.97
C THR A 3 -10.76 32.76 13.55
N ASN A 4 -10.52 33.80 12.75
CA ASN A 4 -9.85 33.72 11.46
C ASN A 4 -8.46 33.09 11.69
N SER A 5 -8.38 31.77 11.56
CA SER A 5 -7.09 31.11 11.42
C SER A 5 -6.43 31.71 10.17
N PRO A 6 -5.20 32.23 10.26
CA PRO A 6 -4.53 32.78 9.09
C PRO A 6 -4.47 31.68 8.03
N LYS A 7 -5.06 31.94 6.86
CA LYS A 7 -4.98 31.02 5.71
C LYS A 7 -3.50 30.87 5.37
N VAL A 8 -2.92 29.73 5.72
CA VAL A 8 -1.59 29.34 5.24
C VAL A 8 -1.66 29.36 3.71
N THR A 9 -1.00 30.33 3.07
CA THR A 9 -1.04 30.51 1.61
C THR A 9 -0.07 29.57 0.91
N GLN A 10 1.03 29.22 1.57
CA GLN A 10 2.02 28.26 1.10
C GLN A 10 2.96 27.81 2.25
N ALA A 11 3.54 26.63 2.10
CA ALA A 11 4.65 26.14 2.91
C ALA A 11 5.74 25.61 1.96
N PRO A 12 6.79 26.40 1.63
CA PRO A 12 7.78 26.02 0.63
C PRO A 12 8.72 24.93 1.16
N VAL A 13 8.73 23.76 0.53
CA VAL A 13 9.66 22.66 0.83
C VAL A 13 10.76 22.65 -0.24
N PRO A 14 12.05 22.73 0.12
CA PRO A 14 13.12 22.76 -0.86
C PRO A 14 13.22 21.41 -1.57
N MET A 15 13.55 21.45 -2.87
CA MET A 15 13.58 20.28 -3.75
C MET A 15 14.87 20.27 -4.58
N ARG A 16 15.42 19.07 -4.82
CA ARG A 16 16.49 18.85 -5.80
C ARG A 16 16.21 17.60 -6.63
N PHE A 17 16.67 17.62 -7.88
CA PHE A 17 16.78 16.40 -8.68
C PHE A 17 18.00 15.61 -8.22
N VAL A 18 17.81 14.33 -7.92
CA VAL A 18 18.86 13.40 -7.49
C VAL A 18 18.97 12.28 -8.52
N GLY A 19 20.17 12.03 -9.04
CA GLY A 19 20.39 10.98 -10.04
C GLY A 19 21.58 11.24 -10.96
N PRO A 20 21.63 10.54 -12.12
CA PRO A 20 20.62 9.55 -12.55
C PRO A 20 20.65 8.27 -11.71
N LEU A 21 19.49 7.65 -11.52
CA LEU A 21 19.32 6.28 -11.04
C LEU A 21 19.11 5.39 -12.27
N LYS A 22 19.92 4.34 -12.44
CA LYS A 22 19.66 3.31 -13.45
C LYS A 22 18.61 2.34 -12.90
N ILE A 23 17.43 2.30 -13.50
CA ILE A 23 16.31 1.45 -13.10
C ILE A 23 15.89 0.60 -14.30
N GLN A 24 15.55 -0.65 -14.04
CA GLN A 24 15.07 -1.62 -15.00
C GLN A 24 13.76 -2.22 -14.49
N GLY A 25 12.79 -2.42 -15.37
CA GLY A 25 11.62 -3.24 -15.09
C GLY A 25 11.36 -4.22 -16.23
N GLN A 26 10.19 -4.86 -16.24
CA GLN A 26 9.84 -5.79 -17.32
C GLN A 26 9.76 -5.04 -18.67
N GLY A 27 10.73 -5.30 -19.55
CA GLY A 27 10.77 -4.75 -20.89
C GLY A 27 11.20 -3.27 -20.99
N TRP A 28 11.68 -2.65 -19.90
CA TRP A 28 12.14 -1.27 -19.93
C TRP A 28 13.37 -1.03 -19.06
N GLU A 29 14.24 -0.10 -19.49
CA GLU A 29 15.41 0.38 -18.76
C GLU A 29 15.53 1.89 -18.95
N ASP A 30 15.79 2.63 -17.88
CA ASP A 30 16.02 4.08 -17.97
C ASP A 30 17.01 4.59 -16.90
N LYS A 31 17.56 5.79 -17.14
CA LYS A 31 18.40 6.57 -16.23
C LYS A 31 17.64 7.83 -15.80
N VAL A 32 16.96 7.74 -14.67
CA VAL A 32 16.04 8.79 -14.22
C VAL A 32 16.66 9.65 -13.12
N SER A 33 16.50 10.96 -13.22
CA SER A 33 16.73 11.86 -12.07
C SER A 33 15.41 12.09 -11.34
N VAL A 34 15.35 11.73 -10.05
CA VAL A 34 14.11 11.81 -9.26
C VAL A 34 14.03 13.16 -8.51
N PRO A 35 12.89 13.86 -8.54
CA PRO A 35 12.69 15.03 -7.71
C PRO A 35 12.47 14.59 -6.25
N LEU A 36 13.28 15.11 -5.33
CA LEU A 36 13.17 14.85 -3.90
C LEU A 36 13.01 16.16 -3.13
N ALA A 37 11.87 16.34 -2.48
CA ALA A 37 11.58 17.51 -1.64
C ALA A 37 11.74 17.15 -0.15
N THR A 38 12.62 17.84 0.58
CA THR A 38 12.93 17.55 1.98
C THR A 38 13.67 18.70 2.64
N TYR A 39 13.47 18.91 3.95
CA TYR A 39 14.33 19.79 4.77
C TYR A 39 15.60 19.08 5.28
N GLU A 40 15.67 17.76 5.16
CA GLU A 40 16.84 16.97 5.54
C GLU A 40 17.87 16.95 4.41
N THR A 41 18.66 18.02 4.31
CA THR A 41 19.67 18.20 3.25
C THR A 41 20.59 16.98 3.02
N PRO A 42 21.07 16.26 4.05
CA PRO A 42 21.90 15.06 3.86
C PRO A 42 21.23 13.95 3.04
N LEU A 43 19.89 13.89 3.00
CA LEU A 43 19.15 12.88 2.26
C LEU A 43 19.46 12.92 0.76
N TRP A 44 19.56 14.11 0.15
CA TRP A 44 19.92 14.25 -1.27
C TRP A 44 21.28 13.63 -1.59
N HIS A 45 22.27 13.85 -0.71
CA HIS A 45 23.62 13.32 -0.90
C HIS A 45 23.66 11.80 -0.70
N SER A 46 22.93 11.29 0.29
CA SER A 46 22.84 9.85 0.57
C SER A 46 22.17 9.10 -0.59
N VAL A 47 21.00 9.56 -1.04
CA VAL A 47 20.29 9.00 -2.21
C VAL A 47 21.14 9.13 -3.47
N GLY A 48 21.81 10.26 -3.68
CA GLY A 48 22.69 10.48 -4.83
C GLY A 48 23.89 9.52 -4.88
N ARG A 49 24.45 9.16 -3.72
CA ARG A 49 25.50 8.13 -3.64
C ARG A 49 24.97 6.76 -4.07
N GLY A 50 23.78 6.37 -3.60
CA GLY A 50 23.10 5.14 -4.03
C GLY A 50 22.76 5.13 -5.52
N ALA A 51 22.25 6.24 -6.05
CA ALA A 51 21.96 6.44 -7.47
C ALA A 51 23.20 6.24 -8.34
N ARG A 52 24.34 6.81 -7.93
CA ARG A 52 25.61 6.61 -8.64
C ARG A 52 26.05 5.14 -8.63
N VAL A 53 25.83 4.42 -7.52
CA VAL A 53 26.11 2.99 -7.46
C VAL A 53 25.22 2.21 -8.44
N SER A 54 23.93 2.54 -8.56
CA SER A 54 23.06 1.84 -9.52
C SER A 54 23.49 2.03 -10.96
N VAL A 55 23.99 3.21 -11.34
CA VAL A 55 24.52 3.48 -12.70
C VAL A 55 25.82 2.73 -12.97
N LEU A 56 26.65 2.52 -11.95
CA LEU A 56 27.92 1.77 -12.06
C LEU A 56 27.73 0.25 -12.02
N CYS A 57 26.54 -0.22 -11.66
CA CYS A 57 26.14 -1.63 -11.69
C CYS A 57 25.20 -1.87 -12.88
N ASP A 58 24.58 -3.05 -12.93
CA ASP A 58 23.59 -3.37 -13.95
C ASP A 58 22.30 -2.55 -13.82
N GLY A 59 22.09 -1.86 -12.69
CA GLY A 59 20.88 -1.09 -12.40
C GLY A 59 20.03 -1.73 -11.31
N ILE A 60 19.00 -1.02 -10.89
CA ILE A 60 18.00 -1.53 -9.95
C ILE A 60 16.92 -2.23 -10.75
N LYS A 61 16.81 -3.55 -10.62
CA LYS A 61 15.72 -4.34 -11.19
C LYS A 61 14.48 -4.16 -10.33
N THR A 62 13.34 -3.89 -10.96
CA THR A 62 12.06 -3.65 -10.28
C THR A 62 10.99 -4.56 -10.87
N THR A 63 10.20 -5.18 -9.99
CA THR A 63 9.09 -6.05 -10.38
C THR A 63 7.84 -5.61 -9.63
N LEU A 64 6.78 -5.26 -10.37
CA LEU A 64 5.45 -5.06 -9.82
C LEU A 64 4.84 -6.45 -9.59
N VAL A 65 4.75 -6.85 -8.33
CA VAL A 65 4.23 -8.17 -7.92
C VAL A 65 2.71 -8.16 -7.89
N ASP A 66 2.13 -7.07 -7.39
CA ASP A 66 0.69 -6.94 -7.22
C ASP A 66 0.27 -5.47 -7.20
N GLU A 67 -0.95 -5.19 -7.64
CA GLU A 67 -1.55 -3.87 -7.61
C GLU A 67 -3.04 -3.95 -7.28
N ARG A 68 -3.39 -3.45 -6.10
CA ARG A 68 -4.76 -3.42 -5.60
C ARG A 68 -4.98 -2.29 -4.62
N MET A 69 -6.14 -1.66 -4.65
CA MET A 69 -6.56 -0.69 -3.65
C MET A 69 -7.69 -1.29 -2.81
N SER A 70 -7.65 -1.06 -1.51
CA SER A 70 -8.58 -1.67 -0.56
C SER A 70 -9.48 -0.64 0.11
N ARG A 71 -10.71 -1.05 0.39
CA ARG A 71 -11.63 -0.40 1.32
C ARG A 71 -12.25 -1.45 2.22
N SER A 72 -12.55 -1.11 3.47
CA SER A 72 -13.15 -2.06 4.41
C SER A 72 -14.43 -1.48 4.98
N ILE A 73 -15.52 -2.22 4.90
CA ILE A 73 -16.80 -1.88 5.53
C ILE A 73 -16.98 -2.67 6.82
N LEU A 74 -17.75 -2.12 7.75
CA LEU A 74 -18.14 -2.77 9.01
C LEU A 74 -19.65 -2.95 9.01
N LEU A 75 -20.06 -4.19 9.21
CA LEU A 75 -21.44 -4.62 9.33
C LEU A 75 -21.61 -5.33 10.67
N GLU A 76 -22.81 -5.31 11.21
CA GLU A 76 -23.16 -5.97 12.47
C GLU A 76 -24.37 -6.90 12.27
N ALA A 77 -24.32 -8.10 12.85
CA ALA A 77 -25.43 -9.05 12.89
C ALA A 77 -25.97 -9.17 14.32
N GLN A 78 -27.00 -10.00 14.56
CA GLN A 78 -27.41 -10.27 15.95
C GLN A 78 -26.46 -11.26 16.65
N THR A 79 -25.88 -12.17 15.88
CA THR A 79 -24.98 -13.22 16.40
C THR A 79 -23.78 -13.43 15.49
N ALA A 80 -22.71 -14.00 16.05
CA ALA A 80 -21.54 -14.43 15.26
C ALA A 80 -21.91 -15.44 14.17
N SER A 81 -22.91 -16.30 14.43
CA SER A 81 -23.39 -17.29 13.46
C SER A 81 -24.03 -16.61 12.26
N GLU A 82 -24.82 -15.56 12.47
CA GLU A 82 -25.43 -14.79 11.38
C GLU A 82 -24.39 -14.04 10.56
N ALA A 83 -23.39 -13.43 11.21
CA ALA A 83 -22.26 -12.79 10.54
C ALA A 83 -21.48 -13.79 9.65
N LEU A 84 -21.27 -15.02 10.15
CA LEU A 84 -20.62 -16.10 9.39
C LEU A 84 -21.47 -16.55 8.20
N SER A 85 -22.77 -16.80 8.40
CA SER A 85 -23.69 -17.17 7.33
C SER A 85 -23.75 -16.09 6.25
N ALA A 86 -23.76 -14.82 6.63
CA ALA A 86 -23.69 -13.70 5.69
C ALA A 86 -22.39 -13.71 4.89
N TRP A 87 -21.23 -13.85 5.54
CA TRP A 87 -19.94 -13.94 4.84
C TRP A 87 -19.91 -15.11 3.84
N GLN A 88 -20.36 -16.30 4.24
CA GLN A 88 -20.41 -17.47 3.36
C GLN A 88 -21.29 -17.24 2.12
N ALA A 89 -22.41 -16.51 2.27
CA ALA A 89 -23.25 -16.13 1.15
C ALA A 89 -22.58 -15.09 0.23
N LEU A 90 -21.87 -14.11 0.81
CA LEU A 90 -21.16 -13.07 0.07
C LEU A 90 -19.98 -13.62 -0.75
N GLN A 91 -19.29 -14.66 -0.26
CA GLN A 91 -18.21 -15.32 -1.02
C GLN A 91 -18.70 -15.85 -2.38
N ASN A 92 -19.94 -16.34 -2.44
CA ASN A 92 -20.54 -16.85 -3.68
C ASN A 92 -21.16 -15.74 -4.55
N SER A 93 -21.12 -14.49 -4.09
CA SER A 93 -21.79 -13.34 -4.73
C SER A 93 -20.81 -12.31 -5.30
N GLN A 94 -19.53 -12.67 -5.49
CA GLN A 94 -18.51 -11.75 -6.01
C GLN A 94 -18.87 -11.22 -7.40
N THR A 95 -19.44 -12.05 -8.28
CA THR A 95 -19.86 -11.63 -9.63
C THR A 95 -20.95 -10.56 -9.58
N GLN A 96 -21.97 -10.74 -8.73
CA GLN A 96 -23.05 -9.77 -8.53
C GLN A 96 -22.52 -8.46 -7.92
N MET A 97 -21.60 -8.56 -6.94
CA MET A 97 -20.94 -7.36 -6.41
C MET A 97 -20.09 -6.65 -7.47
N GLN A 98 -19.41 -7.39 -8.35
CA GLN A 98 -18.69 -6.80 -9.48
C GLN A 98 -19.65 -6.10 -10.46
N GLU A 99 -20.83 -6.65 -10.73
CA GLU A 99 -21.85 -5.99 -11.56
C GLU A 99 -22.28 -4.65 -10.96
N VAL A 100 -22.52 -4.60 -9.65
CA VAL A 100 -22.81 -3.36 -8.91
C VAL A 100 -21.68 -2.35 -9.06
N VAL A 101 -20.42 -2.77 -8.96
CA VAL A 101 -19.26 -1.88 -9.16
C VAL A 101 -19.21 -1.34 -10.59
N SER A 102 -19.43 -2.20 -11.58
CA SER A 102 -19.35 -1.86 -13.00
C SER A 102 -20.39 -0.85 -13.46
N GLN A 103 -21.53 -0.74 -12.75
CA GLN A 103 -22.54 0.30 -13.03
C GLN A 103 -22.05 1.72 -12.74
N HIS A 104 -21.06 1.89 -11.86
CA HIS A 104 -20.61 3.19 -11.38
C HIS A 104 -19.14 3.51 -11.72
N SER A 105 -18.34 2.51 -12.09
CA SER A 105 -16.96 2.73 -12.51
C SER A 105 -16.54 1.73 -13.57
N ARG A 106 -15.97 2.24 -14.67
CA ARG A 106 -15.34 1.42 -15.71
C ARG A 106 -13.93 0.93 -15.35
N PHE A 107 -13.31 1.53 -14.33
CA PHE A 107 -11.92 1.24 -13.93
C PHE A 107 -11.85 0.35 -12.70
N ALA A 108 -12.80 0.49 -11.77
CA ALA A 108 -12.83 -0.33 -10.57
C ALA A 108 -13.26 -1.75 -10.93
N LYS A 109 -12.44 -2.73 -10.53
CA LYS A 109 -12.82 -4.15 -10.58
C LYS A 109 -12.51 -4.77 -9.24
N LEU A 110 -13.51 -5.33 -8.58
CA LEU A 110 -13.42 -6.14 -7.38
C LEU A 110 -12.64 -7.43 -7.71
N VAL A 111 -11.39 -7.49 -7.25
CA VAL A 111 -10.49 -8.61 -7.51
C VAL A 111 -10.46 -9.62 -6.37
N ASP A 112 -10.71 -9.18 -5.14
CA ASP A 112 -10.65 -10.05 -3.97
C ASP A 112 -11.50 -9.50 -2.81
N MET A 113 -11.79 -10.38 -1.85
CA MET A 113 -12.52 -10.05 -0.63
C MET A 113 -11.99 -10.86 0.55
N HIS A 114 -11.84 -10.20 1.69
CA HIS A 114 -11.47 -10.85 2.95
C HIS A 114 -12.39 -10.41 4.07
N ALA A 115 -12.75 -11.34 4.95
CA ALA A 115 -13.53 -11.04 6.15
C ALA A 115 -12.75 -11.30 7.43
N GLN A 116 -13.08 -10.57 8.49
CA GLN A 116 -12.80 -10.94 9.87
C GLN A 116 -14.09 -10.81 10.69
N ILE A 117 -14.40 -11.83 11.47
CA ILE A 117 -15.58 -11.84 12.35
C ILE A 117 -15.11 -11.69 13.79
N VAL A 118 -15.62 -10.69 14.50
CA VAL A 118 -15.30 -10.41 15.90
C VAL A 118 -16.60 -10.28 16.67
N GLY A 119 -16.99 -11.33 17.38
CA GLY A 119 -18.34 -11.41 17.95
C GLY A 119 -19.39 -11.39 16.82
N ASN A 120 -20.36 -10.49 16.92
CA ASN A 120 -21.39 -10.28 15.90
C ASN A 120 -20.98 -9.26 14.80
N LEU A 121 -19.74 -8.77 14.81
CA LEU A 121 -19.23 -7.81 13.83
C LEU A 121 -18.56 -8.51 12.65
N LEU A 122 -18.87 -8.06 11.44
CA LEU A 122 -18.26 -8.50 10.18
C LEU A 122 -17.46 -7.35 9.56
N TYR A 123 -16.14 -7.46 9.61
CA TYR A 123 -15.20 -6.58 8.91
C TYR A 123 -14.97 -7.15 7.52
N LEU A 124 -15.51 -6.51 6.48
CA LEU A 124 -15.36 -6.94 5.10
C LEU A 124 -14.38 -6.02 4.38
N ARG A 125 -13.23 -6.54 3.98
CA ARG A 125 -12.21 -5.88 3.17
C ARG A 125 -12.42 -6.24 1.71
N LEU A 126 -12.72 -5.22 0.91
CA LEU A 126 -12.95 -5.30 -0.52
C LEU A 126 -11.71 -4.76 -1.24
N GLU A 127 -11.22 -5.51 -2.23
CA GLU A 127 -10.01 -5.16 -2.97
C GLU A 127 -10.30 -4.95 -4.44
N PHE A 128 -9.74 -3.88 -5.00
CA PHE A 128 -10.04 -3.45 -6.35
C PHE A 128 -8.79 -3.11 -7.15
N THR A 129 -8.78 -3.41 -8.45
CA THR A 129 -7.89 -2.68 -9.38
C THR A 129 -8.51 -1.33 -9.72
N THR A 130 -7.69 -0.29 -9.92
CA THR A 130 -8.17 1.09 -10.13
C THR A 130 -7.59 1.79 -11.35
N GLY A 131 -7.06 1.03 -12.31
CA GLY A 131 -6.28 1.56 -13.43
C GLY A 131 -5.08 2.37 -12.92
N ASP A 132 -4.78 3.50 -13.57
CA ASP A 132 -3.64 4.34 -13.19
C ASP A 132 -3.92 5.27 -11.99
N ALA A 133 -5.17 5.31 -11.51
CA ALA A 133 -5.53 6.14 -10.37
C ALA A 133 -5.06 5.48 -9.06
N SER A 134 -4.64 6.30 -8.08
CA SER A 134 -4.40 5.82 -6.71
C SER A 134 -5.66 5.20 -6.06
N GLY A 135 -6.85 5.50 -6.57
CA GLY A 135 -8.03 4.68 -6.32
C GLY A 135 -8.83 4.97 -5.04
N HIS A 136 -8.31 5.77 -4.10
CA HIS A 136 -8.93 5.99 -2.78
C HIS A 136 -10.43 6.34 -2.81
N ASN A 137 -10.84 7.33 -3.62
CA ASN A 137 -12.24 7.73 -3.72
C ASN A 137 -13.07 6.71 -4.51
N MET A 138 -12.46 6.15 -5.56
CA MET A 138 -13.08 5.15 -6.43
C MET A 138 -13.47 3.90 -5.65
N VAL A 139 -12.58 3.38 -4.80
CA VAL A 139 -12.86 2.21 -3.96
C VAL A 139 -13.82 2.52 -2.82
N THR A 140 -13.88 3.76 -2.32
CA THR A 140 -14.89 4.17 -1.34
C THR A 140 -16.27 4.13 -1.96
N GLN A 141 -16.44 4.72 -3.15
CA GLN A 141 -17.72 4.70 -3.86
C GLN A 141 -18.14 3.27 -4.25
N ALA A 142 -17.20 2.46 -4.73
CA ALA A 142 -17.46 1.06 -5.05
C ALA A 142 -17.89 0.26 -3.81
N ALA A 143 -17.22 0.46 -2.67
CA ALA A 143 -17.57 -0.18 -1.41
C ALA A 143 -18.92 0.29 -0.86
N ASP A 144 -19.27 1.58 -1.02
CA ASP A 144 -20.57 2.13 -0.60
C ASP A 144 -21.72 1.50 -1.40
N ASN A 145 -21.56 1.36 -2.72
CA ASN A 145 -22.54 0.70 -3.57
C ASN A 145 -22.68 -0.80 -3.23
N ILE A 146 -21.56 -1.50 -3.02
CA ILE A 146 -21.57 -2.90 -2.57
C ILE A 146 -22.28 -3.00 -1.21
N MET A 147 -21.96 -2.13 -0.26
CA MET A 147 -22.56 -2.14 1.07
C MET A 147 -24.08 -1.96 1.03
N ASN A 148 -24.57 -1.03 0.21
CA ASN A 148 -26.02 -0.85 0.00
C ASN A 148 -26.68 -2.11 -0.58
N TRP A 149 -26.03 -2.76 -1.55
CA TRP A 149 -26.51 -4.03 -2.10
C TRP A 149 -26.50 -5.16 -1.05
N VAL A 150 -25.42 -5.28 -0.27
CA VAL A 150 -25.29 -6.28 0.81
C VAL A 150 -26.38 -6.12 1.85
N LEU A 151 -26.65 -4.89 2.31
CA LEU A 151 -27.69 -4.62 3.30
C LEU A 151 -29.10 -4.93 2.79
N ALA A 152 -29.34 -4.75 1.48
CA ALA A 152 -30.61 -5.13 0.86
C ALA A 152 -30.75 -6.66 0.71
N ALA A 153 -29.67 -7.35 0.32
CA ALA A 153 -29.66 -8.80 0.11
C ALA A 153 -29.60 -9.61 1.42
N HIS A 154 -29.07 -9.02 2.49
CA HIS A 154 -28.89 -9.65 3.79
C HIS A 154 -29.50 -8.77 4.91
N PRO A 155 -30.83 -8.79 5.09
CA PRO A 155 -31.53 -7.96 6.08
C PRO A 155 -31.13 -8.23 7.53
N GLN A 156 -30.45 -9.36 7.80
CA GLN A 156 -29.88 -9.66 9.12
C GLN A 156 -28.65 -8.82 9.47
N LEU A 157 -28.08 -8.09 8.50
CA LEU A 157 -26.94 -7.21 8.70
C LEU A 157 -27.38 -5.75 8.86
N THR A 158 -26.72 -5.03 9.74
CA THR A 158 -26.87 -3.59 9.93
C THR A 158 -25.57 -2.86 9.58
N TYR A 159 -25.71 -1.61 9.13
CA TYR A 159 -24.57 -0.75 8.82
C TYR A 159 -23.87 -0.25 10.10
N CYS A 160 -22.54 -0.26 10.11
CA CYS A 160 -21.75 0.45 11.12
C CYS A 160 -20.82 1.51 10.52
N SER A 161 -20.02 1.16 9.50
CA SER A 161 -19.03 2.09 8.94
C SER A 161 -18.57 1.73 7.53
N ILE A 162 -18.42 2.74 6.67
CA ILE A 162 -17.77 2.63 5.35
C ILE A 162 -16.23 2.44 5.43
N SER A 163 -15.63 2.65 6.60
CA SER A 163 -14.18 2.52 6.82
C SER A 163 -13.86 1.90 8.18
N ALA A 164 -13.84 0.58 8.22
CA ALA A 164 -13.65 -0.24 9.42
C ALA A 164 -12.20 -0.34 9.96
N ASN A 165 -11.27 0.50 9.50
CA ASN A 165 -9.83 0.42 9.77
C ASN A 165 -9.14 -0.92 9.39
N TYR A 166 -9.83 -1.86 8.74
CA TYR A 166 -9.26 -3.11 8.25
C TYR A 166 -8.71 -3.00 6.82
N CYS A 167 -8.89 -1.85 6.14
CA CYS A 167 -8.39 -1.65 4.78
C CYS A 167 -6.85 -1.69 4.64
N SER A 168 -5.98 -1.13 5.47
CA SER A 168 -6.09 -0.01 6.42
C SER A 168 -5.46 1.24 5.79
N ASP A 169 -6.18 2.36 5.77
CA ASP A 169 -5.70 3.61 5.16
C ASP A 169 -5.02 4.53 6.18
N LYS A 170 -3.76 4.91 5.90
CA LYS A 170 -2.95 5.84 6.70
C LYS A 170 -2.66 5.38 8.14
N LYS A 171 -2.65 4.06 8.38
CA LYS A 171 -2.17 3.44 9.63
C LYS A 171 -1.21 2.30 9.31
N ALA A 172 -0.17 2.14 10.13
CA ALA A 172 0.73 1.00 10.04
C ALA A 172 0.02 -0.25 10.57
N THR A 173 -0.18 -1.26 9.72
CA THR A 173 -0.96 -2.47 10.04
C THR A 173 -0.42 -3.70 9.32
N ALA A 174 -0.41 -4.84 10.00
CA ALA A 174 0.06 -6.10 9.41
C ALA A 174 -0.78 -6.57 8.21
N VAL A 175 -2.08 -6.23 8.18
CA VAL A 175 -2.98 -6.64 7.08
C VAL A 175 -2.52 -6.10 5.73
N ASN A 176 -2.03 -4.85 5.66
CA ASN A 176 -1.49 -4.29 4.42
C ASN A 176 -0.19 -4.99 4.00
N GLY A 177 0.64 -5.40 4.95
CA GLY A 177 1.86 -6.15 4.68
C GLY A 177 1.62 -7.59 4.22
N ILE A 178 0.54 -8.22 4.68
CA ILE A 178 0.18 -9.61 4.37
C ILE A 178 -0.65 -9.70 3.08
N LEU A 179 -1.71 -8.90 2.97
CA LEU A 179 -2.66 -8.95 1.85
C LEU A 179 -2.32 -7.96 0.72
N GLY A 180 -1.42 -7.01 0.96
CA GLY A 180 -1.06 -5.97 -0.01
C GLY A 180 -2.03 -4.79 0.00
N ARG A 181 -1.53 -3.60 -0.35
CA ARG A 181 -2.32 -2.39 -0.60
C ARG A 181 -1.52 -1.40 -1.44
N GLY A 182 -2.14 -0.81 -2.45
CA GLY A 182 -1.48 0.00 -3.46
C GLY A 182 -0.67 -0.87 -4.42
N LYS A 183 0.60 -0.52 -4.61
CA LYS A 183 1.53 -1.24 -5.49
C LYS A 183 2.53 -2.02 -4.63
N TYR A 184 2.55 -3.34 -4.79
CA TYR A 184 3.59 -4.19 -4.21
C TYR A 184 4.74 -4.30 -5.22
N VAL A 185 5.83 -3.61 -4.95
CA VAL A 185 7.03 -3.61 -5.79
C VAL A 185 8.20 -4.24 -5.04
N VAL A 186 8.91 -5.13 -5.71
CA VAL A 186 10.22 -5.66 -5.26
C VAL A 186 11.30 -5.00 -6.08
N ALA A 187 12.36 -4.51 -5.42
CA ALA A 187 13.50 -3.86 -6.05
C ALA A 187 14.81 -4.53 -5.62
N GLU A 188 15.67 -4.84 -6.59
CA GLU A 188 16.86 -5.66 -6.39
C GLU A 188 18.05 -5.07 -7.16
N ILE A 189 19.25 -5.19 -6.60
CA ILE A 189 20.49 -4.79 -7.25
C ILE A 189 21.63 -5.67 -6.77
N THR A 190 22.49 -6.11 -7.69
CA THR A 190 23.75 -6.78 -7.35
C THR A 190 24.89 -5.77 -7.41
N ILE A 191 25.60 -5.59 -6.29
CA ILE A 191 26.70 -4.63 -6.18
C ILE A 191 28.02 -5.41 -6.09
N PRO A 192 28.93 -5.29 -7.08
CA PRO A 192 30.26 -5.90 -7.01
C PRO A 192 31.04 -5.45 -5.78
N ARG A 193 31.82 -6.37 -5.17
CA ARG A 193 32.66 -6.08 -3.98
C ARG A 193 33.49 -4.79 -4.15
N ALA A 194 34.17 -4.65 -5.28
CA ALA A 194 35.03 -3.50 -5.56
C ALA A 194 34.25 -2.16 -5.58
N LEU A 195 32.96 -2.17 -5.95
CA LEU A 195 32.10 -0.99 -5.86
C LEU A 195 31.59 -0.77 -4.43
N CYS A 196 31.26 -1.83 -3.71
CA CYS A 196 30.91 -1.76 -2.29
C CYS A 196 32.04 -1.09 -1.48
N GLU A 197 33.27 -1.56 -1.64
CA GLU A 197 34.44 -1.02 -0.92
C GLU A 197 34.76 0.42 -1.33
N ARG A 198 34.81 0.71 -2.64
CA ARG A 198 35.23 2.04 -3.12
C ARG A 198 34.15 3.11 -3.04
N ARG A 199 32.88 2.75 -3.18
CA ARG A 199 31.75 3.72 -3.25
C ARG A 199 30.92 3.74 -1.98
N LEU A 200 30.75 2.60 -1.30
CA LEU A 200 29.99 2.51 -0.05
C LEU A 200 30.89 2.47 1.19
N LEU A 201 32.22 2.36 1.01
CA LEU A 201 33.22 2.39 2.08
C LEU A 201 32.98 1.28 3.12
N THR A 202 32.56 0.11 2.66
CA THR A 202 32.27 -1.06 3.48
C THR A 202 32.46 -2.34 2.68
N THR A 203 32.29 -3.50 3.32
CA THR A 203 32.32 -4.80 2.64
C THR A 203 30.91 -5.42 2.59
N PRO A 204 30.63 -6.30 1.61
CA PRO A 204 29.36 -7.03 1.54
C PRO A 204 28.99 -7.73 2.85
N GLU A 205 29.97 -8.35 3.53
CA GLU A 205 29.76 -9.07 4.79
C GLU A 205 29.25 -8.13 5.89
N LYS A 206 29.84 -6.94 6.01
CA LYS A 206 29.41 -5.94 6.99
C LYS A 206 28.01 -5.41 6.70
N VAL A 207 27.64 -5.27 5.42
CA VAL A 207 26.28 -4.88 5.02
C VAL A 207 25.27 -5.94 5.42
N VAL A 208 25.55 -7.22 5.14
CA VAL A 208 24.68 -8.34 5.50
C VAL A 208 24.54 -8.47 7.02
N ASP A 209 25.65 -8.43 7.75
CA ASP A 209 25.66 -8.52 9.22
C ASP A 209 24.84 -7.39 9.86
N LEU A 210 25.04 -6.15 9.40
CA LEU A 210 24.28 -5.00 9.87
C LEU A 210 22.79 -5.11 9.51
N ASN A 211 22.45 -5.58 8.31
CA ASN A 211 21.06 -5.77 7.90
C ASN A 211 20.35 -6.79 8.81
N ILE A 212 21.00 -7.92 9.12
CA ILE A 212 20.44 -8.94 10.01
C ILE A 212 20.26 -8.37 11.43
N LYS A 213 21.32 -7.79 12.01
CA LYS A 213 21.27 -7.29 13.40
C LYS A 213 20.31 -6.11 13.56
N LYS A 214 20.28 -5.17 12.60
CA LYS A 214 19.50 -3.94 12.70
C LYS A 214 18.10 -4.07 12.10
N ASN A 215 18.00 -4.43 10.81
CA ASN A 215 16.71 -4.38 10.10
C ASN A 215 15.83 -5.59 10.39
N LEU A 216 16.40 -6.76 10.66
CA LEU A 216 15.63 -7.95 11.04
C LEU A 216 15.45 -8.02 12.56
N ILE A 217 16.53 -8.29 13.30
CA ILE A 217 16.46 -8.54 14.75
C ILE A 217 16.04 -7.25 15.49
N GLY A 218 16.67 -6.11 15.19
CA GLY A 218 16.31 -4.83 15.82
C GLY A 218 14.85 -4.43 15.60
N THR A 219 14.32 -4.57 14.39
CA THR A 219 12.90 -4.32 14.08
C THR A 219 11.98 -5.27 14.84
N LEU A 220 12.32 -6.56 14.91
CA LEU A 220 11.56 -7.55 15.67
C LEU A 220 11.49 -7.18 17.15
N MET A 221 12.63 -6.81 17.75
CA MET A 221 12.69 -6.38 19.16
C MET A 221 11.88 -5.11 19.43
N ALA A 222 11.75 -4.22 18.45
CA ALA A 222 10.95 -3.00 18.55
C ALA A 222 9.45 -3.22 18.31
N GLY A 223 9.01 -4.46 18.03
CA GLY A 223 7.62 -4.76 17.67
C GLY A 223 7.21 -4.22 16.29
N GLY A 224 8.19 -4.01 15.40
CA GLY A 224 7.92 -3.55 14.04
C GLY A 224 7.20 -4.60 13.21
N VAL A 225 6.28 -4.17 12.36
CA VAL A 225 5.51 -5.04 11.46
C VAL A 225 5.73 -4.64 10.02
N ARG A 226 5.67 -5.62 9.11
CA ARG A 226 5.48 -5.32 7.69
C ARG A 226 4.08 -4.75 7.51
N SER A 227 3.99 -3.54 6.97
CA SER A 227 2.74 -2.81 6.71
C SER A 227 2.68 -2.31 5.28
#